data_AF-A0A7S2B7J4-F1
#
_entry.id   AF-A0A7S2B7J4-F1
#
_cell.length_a   1.000
_cell.length_b   1.000
_cell.length_c   1.000
_cell.angle_alpha   90.00
_cell.angle_beta   90.00
_cell.angle_gamma   90.00
#
_symmetry.space_group_name_H-M   'P 1'
#
loop_
_entity.id
_entity.type
_entity.pdbx_description
1 polymer ?
#
loop_
_entity_poly.entity_id
_entity_poly.type
_entity_poly.pdbx_seq_one_letter_code
_entity_poly.pdbx_strand_id
1 'polypeptide(L)'
;CRSQPGAFSLDANSGPERVVVKVQSARQADSVVREWHHGSARGQHPHIVEHFKILLHQDQQDEIKRFLEGAFSSGALKGKPRALPDKWLCILEEYMDGGTAQYLMDR
;
A
#
# COMPACT_ATOMS: atom_id res chain seq x y z
N CYS A 1 13.74 22.88 -19.55
CA CYS A 1 12.78 23.25 -18.48
C CYS A 1 12.62 22.08 -17.51
N ARG A 2 13.19 22.18 -16.31
CA ARG A 2 13.02 21.17 -15.25
C ARG A 2 11.76 21.52 -14.46
N SER A 3 10.68 20.78 -14.64
CA SER A 3 9.59 20.75 -13.67
C SER A 3 10.02 19.83 -12.53
N GLN A 4 10.19 20.39 -11.34
CA GLN A 4 10.33 19.63 -10.11
C GLN A 4 9.05 18.78 -9.91
N PRO A 5 9.14 17.49 -9.55
CA PRO A 5 7.98 16.82 -8.98
C PRO A 5 7.69 17.49 -7.62
N GLY A 6 6.43 17.88 -7.42
CA GLY A 6 5.98 18.54 -6.19
C GLY A 6 6.49 17.79 -4.97
N ALA A 7 7.26 18.50 -4.13
CA ALA A 7 7.70 17.97 -2.86
C ALA A 7 6.46 17.81 -1.99
N PHE A 8 6.05 16.56 -1.75
CA PHE A 8 5.10 16.21 -0.70
C PHE A 8 5.77 16.57 0.64
N SER A 9 5.29 17.66 1.25
CA SER A 9 5.66 18.05 2.61
C SER A 9 4.78 17.26 3.56
N LEU A 10 5.39 16.38 4.35
CA LEU A 10 4.76 15.88 5.57
C LEU A 10 4.74 17.07 6.54
N ASP A 11 3.62 17.77 6.63
CA ASP A 11 3.46 18.83 7.60
C ASP A 11 3.55 18.22 9.00
N ALA A 12 4.66 18.48 9.69
CA ALA A 12 5.02 17.88 10.99
C ALA A 12 4.08 18.25 12.16
N ASN A 13 2.90 18.83 11.87
CA ASN A 13 1.97 19.39 12.84
C ASN A 13 0.56 18.76 12.79
N SER A 14 0.29 17.83 11.89
CA SER A 14 -0.83 16.89 12.01
C SER A 14 -0.32 15.63 12.72
N GLY A 15 -1.19 14.90 13.43
CA GLY A 15 -0.81 13.61 14.04
C GLY A 15 -0.21 12.63 13.02
N PRO A 16 0.29 11.45 13.42
CA PRO A 16 0.92 10.52 12.48
C PRO A 16 -0.03 10.24 11.32
N GLU A 17 0.36 10.65 10.12
CA GLU A 17 -0.42 10.46 8.90
C GLU A 17 -0.61 8.96 8.71
N ARG A 18 -1.89 8.53 8.69
CA ARG A 18 -2.22 7.13 8.45
C ARG A 18 -2.17 6.90 6.95
N VAL A 19 -1.50 5.83 6.56
CA VAL A 19 -1.40 5.40 5.17
C VAL A 19 -1.77 3.92 5.07
N VAL A 20 -2.23 3.53 3.89
CA VAL A 20 -2.35 2.12 3.52
C VAL A 20 -1.05 1.70 2.84
N VAL A 21 -0.51 0.56 3.25
CA VAL A 21 0.63 -0.07 2.57
C VAL A 21 0.14 -1.35 1.92
N LYS A 22 0.00 -1.34 0.59
CA LYS A 22 -0.26 -2.57 -0.18
C LYS A 22 1.06 -3.28 -0.43
N VAL A 23 1.26 -4.41 0.25
CA VAL A 23 2.45 -5.26 0.09
C VAL A 23 2.19 -6.36 -0.95
N GLN A 24 3.07 -6.48 -1.93
CA GLN A 24 2.99 -7.47 -3.00
C GLN A 24 4.37 -8.11 -3.23
N SER A 25 4.42 -9.39 -3.59
CA SER A 25 5.70 -10.03 -3.89
C SER A 25 6.33 -9.42 -5.15
N ALA A 26 7.67 -9.40 -5.24
CA ALA A 26 8.37 -8.93 -6.44
C ALA A 26 7.99 -9.67 -7.74
N ARG A 27 7.36 -10.85 -7.65
CA ARG A 27 6.83 -11.59 -8.82
C ARG A 27 5.63 -10.91 -9.48
N GLN A 28 4.96 -10.01 -8.78
CA GLN A 28 3.79 -9.25 -9.25
C GLN A 28 4.18 -7.86 -9.76
N ALA A 29 5.46 -7.64 -10.10
CA ALA A 29 5.97 -6.33 -10.47
C ALA A 29 5.23 -5.68 -11.64
N ASP A 30 4.79 -6.47 -12.62
CA ASP A 30 4.01 -5.99 -13.75
C ASP A 30 2.65 -5.43 -13.31
N SER A 31 1.95 -6.12 -12.40
CA SER A 31 0.70 -5.65 -11.81
C SER A 31 0.90 -4.38 -10.98
N VAL A 32 1.92 -4.36 -10.11
CA VAL A 32 2.27 -3.18 -9.28
C VAL A 32 2.52 -1.95 -10.15
N VAL A 33 3.33 -2.11 -11.20
CA VAL A 33 3.70 -0.99 -12.08
C VAL A 33 2.49 -0.47 -12.84
N ARG A 34 1.60 -1.35 -13.31
CA ARG A 34 0.36 -0.93 -13.98
C ARG A 34 -0.59 -0.19 -13.04
N GLU A 35 -0.78 -0.71 -11.83
CA GLU A 35 -1.62 -0.08 -10.81
C GLU A 35 -1.10 1.31 -10.47
N TRP A 36 0.18 1.43 -10.13
CA TRP A 36 0.79 2.73 -9.83
C TRP A 36 0.80 3.67 -11.02
N HIS A 37 1.06 3.19 -12.24
CA HIS A 37 1.02 4.05 -13.43
C HIS A 37 -0.38 4.65 -13.61
N HIS A 38 -1.43 3.84 -13.44
CA HIS A 38 -2.80 4.33 -13.48
C HIS A 38 -3.11 5.30 -12.35
N GLY A 39 -2.68 5.03 -11.11
CA GLY A 39 -2.92 5.91 -9.96
C GLY A 39 -2.17 7.24 -10.06
N SER A 40 -0.88 7.20 -10.37
CA SER A 40 0.00 8.37 -10.45
C SER A 40 -0.30 9.30 -11.62
N ALA A 41 -0.79 8.77 -12.75
CA ALA A 41 -1.10 9.58 -13.93
C ALA A 41 -2.34 10.47 -13.78
N ARG A 42 -3.24 10.17 -12.81
CA ARG A 42 -4.50 10.92 -12.65
C ARG A 42 -4.37 12.20 -11.83
N GLY A 43 -3.25 12.40 -11.14
CA GLY A 43 -3.09 13.48 -10.18
C GLY A 43 -4.11 13.39 -9.03
N GLN A 44 -4.25 14.47 -8.27
CA GLN A 44 -5.22 14.53 -7.18
C GLN A 44 -6.65 14.67 -7.72
N HIS A 45 -7.55 13.77 -7.33
CA HIS A 45 -8.95 13.80 -7.68
C HIS A 45 -9.81 13.42 -6.47
N PRO A 46 -10.90 14.16 -6.15
CA PRO A 46 -11.65 14.03 -4.88
C PRO A 46 -12.37 12.69 -4.65
N HIS A 47 -12.34 11.79 -5.63
CA HIS A 47 -13.03 10.50 -5.62
C HIS A 47 -12.11 9.34 -6.02
N ILE A 48 -10.79 9.57 -6.07
CA ILE A 48 -9.79 8.55 -6.41
C ILE A 48 -8.73 8.59 -5.32
N VAL A 49 -8.47 7.43 -4.72
CA VAL A 49 -7.44 7.25 -3.69
C VAL A 49 -6.08 7.69 -4.23
N GLU A 50 -5.41 8.57 -3.50
CA GLU A 50 -4.08 9.04 -3.89
C GLU A 50 -3.03 7.92 -3.71
N HIS A 51 -2.19 7.73 -4.73
CA HIS A 51 -1.05 6.82 -4.69
C HIS A 51 0.22 7.64 -4.51
N PHE A 52 0.81 7.60 -3.31
CA PHE A 52 1.95 8.45 -2.97
C PHE A 52 3.24 7.97 -3.61
N LYS A 53 3.62 6.70 -3.40
CA LYS A 53 4.92 6.14 -3.78
C LYS A 53 4.86 4.62 -4.01
N ILE A 54 5.76 4.11 -4.84
CA ILE A 54 6.17 2.69 -4.81
C ILE A 54 7.55 2.60 -4.14
N LEU A 55 7.70 1.61 -3.26
CA LEU A 55 8.98 1.23 -2.67
C LEU A 55 9.28 -0.24 -2.96
N LEU A 56 10.55 -0.56 -3.18
CA LEU A 56 11.06 -1.93 -3.07
C LEU A 56 11.69 -2.08 -1.68
N HIS A 57 11.10 -2.93 -0.85
CA HIS A 57 11.53 -3.16 0.52
C HIS A 57 12.10 -4.56 0.67
N GLN A 58 13.29 -4.66 1.28
CA GLN A 58 13.86 -5.94 1.71
C GLN A 58 13.55 -6.14 3.20
N ASP A 59 12.81 -7.20 3.53
CA ASP A 59 12.31 -7.47 4.88
C ASP A 59 13.39 -8.13 5.75
N GLN A 60 14.49 -7.43 6.00
CA GLN A 60 15.67 -7.99 6.68
C GLN A 60 15.39 -8.43 8.12
N GLN A 61 14.40 -7.81 8.76
CA GLN A 61 14.02 -8.06 10.15
C GLN A 61 12.81 -8.98 10.28
N ASP A 62 12.31 -9.55 9.17
CA ASP A 62 11.11 -10.39 9.10
C ASP A 62 9.86 -9.68 9.70
N GLU A 63 9.77 -8.35 9.62
CA GLU A 63 8.66 -7.60 10.22
C GLU A 63 7.36 -7.84 9.44
N ILE A 64 7.41 -7.70 8.12
CA ILE A 64 6.25 -7.96 7.24
C ILE A 64 5.90 -9.45 7.31
N LYS A 65 6.91 -10.31 7.29
CA LYS A 65 6.72 -11.75 7.42
C LYS A 65 6.00 -12.13 8.72
N ARG A 66 6.47 -11.66 9.88
CA ARG A 66 5.83 -11.93 11.18
C ARG A 66 4.41 -11.38 11.23
N PHE A 67 4.20 -10.18 10.67
CA PHE A 67 2.87 -9.58 10.58
C PHE A 67 1.90 -10.45 9.78
N LEU A 68 2.31 -10.89 8.58
CA LEU A 68 1.50 -11.77 7.72
C LEU A 68 1.28 -13.14 8.37
N GLU A 69 2.31 -13.74 8.98
CA GLU A 69 2.18 -15.00 9.71
C GLU A 69 1.18 -14.90 10.86
N GLY A 70 1.19 -13.78 11.59
CA GLY A 70 0.17 -13.47 12.61
C GLY A 70 -1.23 -13.38 12.01
N ALA A 71 -1.39 -12.68 10.89
CA ALA A 71 -2.68 -12.52 10.21
C ALA A 71 -3.23 -13.83 9.63
N PHE A 72 -2.38 -14.73 9.14
CA PHE A 72 -2.79 -16.09 8.74
C PHE A 72 -3.16 -16.94 9.96
N SER A 73 -2.39 -16.84 11.05
CA SER A 73 -2.63 -17.60 12.28
C SER A 73 -3.94 -17.20 12.97
N SER A 74 -4.31 -15.91 12.90
CA SER A 74 -5.58 -15.41 13.44
C SER A 74 -6.80 -15.71 12.54
N GLY A 75 -6.58 -16.20 11.32
CA GLY A 75 -7.63 -16.41 10.33
C GLY A 75 -8.12 -15.13 9.64
N ALA A 76 -7.48 -13.98 9.91
CA ALA A 76 -7.77 -12.73 9.20
C ALA A 76 -7.44 -12.84 7.70
N LEU A 77 -6.38 -13.58 7.36
CA LEU A 77 -6.04 -13.96 6.00
C LEU A 77 -6.23 -15.47 5.79
N LYS A 78 -6.72 -15.84 4.60
CA LYS A 78 -6.92 -17.24 4.18
C LYS A 78 -5.87 -17.64 3.14
N GLY A 79 -5.58 -18.94 3.04
CA GLY A 79 -4.71 -19.49 2.00
C GLY A 79 -3.22 -19.19 2.20
N LYS A 80 -2.68 -19.52 3.39
CA LYS A 80 -1.26 -19.30 3.72
C LYS A 80 -0.34 -19.89 2.64
N PRO A 81 0.55 -19.10 2.02
CA PRO A 81 1.50 -19.61 1.04
C PRO A 81 2.56 -20.49 1.71
N ARG A 82 3.13 -21.43 0.95
CA ARG A 82 4.20 -22.32 1.45
C ARG A 82 5.46 -21.57 1.88
N ALA A 83 5.77 -20.47 1.20
CA ALA A 83 6.90 -19.60 1.52
C ALA A 83 6.52 -18.14 1.25
N LEU A 84 6.91 -17.26 2.16
CA LEU A 84 6.81 -15.81 1.98
C LEU A 84 8.09 -15.26 1.34
N PRO A 85 8.01 -14.22 0.50
CA PRO A 85 9.18 -13.59 -0.09
C PRO A 85 9.97 -12.78 0.95
N ASP A 86 11.24 -12.52 0.64
CA ASP A 86 12.17 -11.67 1.39
C ASP A 86 12.18 -10.20 0.91
N LYS A 87 11.57 -9.96 -0.26
CA LYS A 87 11.45 -8.66 -0.91
C LYS A 87 10.01 -8.38 -1.32
N TRP A 88 9.58 -7.16 -1.02
CA TRP A 88 8.23 -6.70 -1.19
C TRP A 88 8.21 -5.43 -2.04
N LEU A 89 7.26 -5.37 -2.95
CA LEU A 89 6.84 -4.13 -3.58
C LEU A 89 5.72 -3.55 -2.73
N CYS A 90 5.88 -2.28 -2.34
CA CYS A 90 4.96 -1.59 -1.45
C CYS A 90 4.39 -0.38 -2.18
N ILE A 91 3.07 -0.33 -2.35
CA ILE A 91 2.37 0.88 -2.79
C ILE A 91 1.85 1.58 -1.54
N LEU A 92 2.22 2.85 -1.38
CA LEU A 92 1.72 3.72 -0.30
C LEU A 92 0.51 4.50 -0.84
N GLU A 93 -0.60 4.40 -0.13
CA GLU A 93 -1.89 4.97 -0.53
C GLU A 93 -2.54 5.74 0.62
N GLU A 94 -3.42 6.67 0.26
CA GLU A 94 -4.29 7.39 1.18
C GLU A 94 -5.13 6.43 2.04
N TYR A 95 -5.24 6.74 3.34
CA TYR A 95 -6.09 5.99 4.26
C TYR A 95 -7.51 6.55 4.29
N MET A 96 -8.49 5.72 3.89
CA MET A 96 -9.91 6.05 3.94
C MET A 96 -10.55 5.47 5.21
N ASP A 97 -11.03 6.32 6.11
CA ASP A 97 -11.59 5.92 7.41
C ASP A 97 -13.09 5.55 7.38
N GLY A 98 -13.78 5.81 6.26
CA GLY A 98 -15.19 5.49 6.06
C GLY A 98 -15.50 4.00 5.78
N GLY A 99 -14.48 3.14 5.71
CA GLY A 99 -14.64 1.73 5.36
C GLY A 99 -14.84 1.49 3.86
N THR A 100 -15.42 0.34 3.51
CA THR A 100 -15.67 -0.03 2.10
C THR A 100 -17.14 0.12 1.74
N ALA A 101 -17.44 0.31 0.46
CA ALA A 101 -18.82 0.29 -0.02
C ALA A 101 -19.51 -1.06 0.28
N GLN A 102 -18.76 -2.17 0.24
CA GLN A 102 -19.28 -3.49 0.62
C GLN A 102 -19.75 -3.52 2.07
N TYR A 103 -18.95 -2.98 3.01
CA TYR A 103 -19.33 -2.89 4.41
C TYR A 103 -20.61 -2.06 4.63
N LEU A 104 -20.83 -1.04 3.80
CA LEU A 104 -22.07 -0.25 3.85
C LEU A 104 -23.28 -1.05 3.33
N MET A 105 -23.10 -1.88 2.31
CA MET A 105 -24.18 -2.71 1.71
C MET A 105 -24.55 -3.93 2.56
N ASP A 106 -23.60 -4.47 3.32
CA ASP A 106 -23.81 -5.65 4.19
C ASP A 106 -24.53 -5.32 5.51
N ARG A 107 -24.84 -4.05 5.75
CA ARG A 107 -25.61 -3.55 6.90
C ARG A 107 -27.08 -3.38 6.55
#